data_AF-A0A7X8FYA3-F1
#
_entry.id   AF-A0A7X8FYA3-F1
#
_cell.length_a   1.000
_cell.length_b   1.000
_cell.length_c   1.000
_cell.angle_alpha   90.00
_cell.angle_beta   90.00
_cell.angle_gamma   90.00
#
_symmetry.space_group_name_H-M   'P 1'
#
loop_
_entity.id
_entity.type
_entity.pdbx_description
1 polymer ?
#
loop_
_entity_poly.entity_id
_entity_poly.type
_entity_poly.pdbx_seq_one_letter_code
_entity_poly.pdbx_strand_id
1 'polypeptide(L)'
;MKNYEKFTDEELKDIYIMVKNDEKINIEIELEKRGLHDFIYRQKNKNFDKIREQIIIKKAETLQNNFQMIKKIFIIIVGIIITIVFLVKDMPKPSGYYYEKLNFEQQPLQINLTNSPETLTIKGINTKKFRNLSIVPKAEYKITARVASKKRYYDGAGDLANYDYALVWGKYANTDYMKKVKYRQNSRWFLFQTSDTTLSVSDILRNSANTHLIASNKNINKAIKKVKKNSIVSLEGYLVYVKWDSKHSHNITWNSSLTREDSGDGACEILYVTKIYYKNKVYE
;
A
#
# COMPACT_ATOMS: atom_id res chain seq x y z
N MET A 1 -46.52 -14.35 -75.12
CA MET A 1 -46.55 -14.60 -73.67
C MET A 1 -46.66 -16.11 -73.46
N LYS A 2 -45.58 -16.80 -73.12
CA LYS A 2 -45.63 -18.23 -72.75
C LYS A 2 -46.03 -18.32 -71.28
N ASN A 3 -47.08 -19.08 -71.00
CA ASN A 3 -47.51 -19.43 -69.64
C ASN A 3 -46.36 -20.16 -68.95
N TYR A 4 -45.87 -19.58 -67.85
CA TYR A 4 -44.99 -20.28 -66.92
C TYR A 4 -45.88 -20.89 -65.85
N GLU A 5 -45.99 -22.22 -65.85
CA GLU A 5 -46.62 -22.95 -64.76
C GLU A 5 -45.92 -22.58 -63.45
N LYS A 6 -46.71 -22.20 -62.45
CA LYS A 6 -46.22 -21.90 -61.11
C LYS A 6 -45.62 -23.18 -60.52
N PHE A 7 -44.38 -23.08 -60.05
CA PHE A 7 -43.78 -24.11 -59.20
C PHE A 7 -44.69 -24.39 -58.01
N THR A 8 -44.81 -25.66 -57.67
CA THR A 8 -45.50 -26.08 -56.46
C THR A 8 -44.67 -25.71 -55.23
N ASP A 9 -45.33 -25.53 -54.09
CA ASP A 9 -44.65 -25.18 -52.84
C ASP A 9 -43.63 -26.24 -52.39
N GLU A 10 -43.79 -27.47 -52.87
CA GLU A 10 -42.90 -28.59 -52.61
C GLU A 10 -41.59 -28.46 -53.42
N GLU A 11 -41.67 -28.09 -54.69
CA GLU A 11 -40.49 -27.82 -55.54
C GLU A 11 -39.67 -26.63 -55.04
N LEU A 12 -40.32 -25.59 -54.51
CA LEU A 12 -39.62 -24.44 -53.92
C LEU A 12 -38.85 -24.81 -52.64
N LYS A 13 -39.37 -25.79 -51.89
CA LYS A 13 -38.76 -26.28 -50.66
C LYS A 13 -37.50 -27.09 -50.92
N ASP A 14 -37.52 -27.92 -51.97
CA ASP A 14 -36.36 -28.74 -52.36
C ASP A 14 -35.20 -27.88 -52.89
N ILE A 15 -35.52 -26.87 -53.70
CA ILE A 15 -34.52 -25.90 -54.18
C ILE A 15 -33.89 -25.14 -53.01
N TYR A 16 -34.68 -24.76 -52.00
CA TYR A 16 -34.17 -24.08 -50.81
C TYR A 16 -33.21 -24.96 -49.99
N ILE A 17 -33.51 -26.26 -49.84
CA ILE A 17 -32.66 -27.22 -49.13
C ILE A 17 -31.34 -27.45 -49.88
N MET A 18 -31.37 -27.57 -51.20
CA MET A 18 -30.16 -27.70 -52.02
C MET A 18 -29.25 -26.48 -51.93
N VAL A 19 -29.82 -25.26 -51.94
CA VAL A 19 -29.06 -24.01 -51.77
C VAL A 19 -28.41 -23.92 -50.39
N LYS A 20 -29.10 -24.41 -49.34
CA LYS A 20 -28.61 -24.39 -47.96
C LYS A 20 -27.39 -25.31 -47.75
N ASN A 21 -27.25 -26.35 -48.58
CA ASN A 21 -26.20 -27.36 -48.45
C ASN A 21 -24.97 -27.13 -49.35
N ASP A 22 -24.84 -25.95 -49.99
CA ASP A 22 -23.71 -25.58 -50.85
C ASP A 22 -23.44 -26.54 -52.03
N GLU A 23 -24.43 -27.33 -52.46
CA GLU A 23 -24.38 -28.18 -53.66
C GLU A 23 -24.55 -27.37 -54.94
N LYS A 24 -23.59 -26.46 -55.19
CA LYS A 24 -23.69 -25.43 -56.23
C LYS A 24 -23.87 -26.00 -57.64
N ILE A 25 -23.26 -27.16 -57.92
CA ILE A 25 -23.20 -27.83 -59.23
C ILE A 25 -24.54 -28.50 -59.60
N ASN A 26 -25.19 -29.19 -58.66
CA ASN A 26 -26.45 -29.90 -58.91
C ASN A 26 -27.61 -28.94 -59.25
N ILE A 27 -27.56 -27.73 -58.70
CA ILE A 27 -28.55 -26.68 -58.92
C ILE A 27 -28.40 -26.02 -60.30
N GLU A 28 -27.18 -25.85 -60.81
CA GLU A 28 -26.95 -25.24 -62.13
C GLU A 28 -27.50 -26.12 -63.26
N ILE A 29 -27.28 -27.44 -63.18
CA ILE A 29 -27.74 -28.42 -64.19
C ILE A 29 -29.28 -28.46 -64.28
N GLU A 30 -29.99 -28.42 -63.15
CA GLU A 30 -31.45 -28.53 -63.14
C GLU A 30 -32.15 -27.23 -63.58
N LEU A 31 -31.51 -26.08 -63.34
CA LEU A 31 -32.00 -24.77 -63.75
C LEU A 31 -31.74 -24.44 -65.22
N GLU A 32 -30.65 -24.95 -65.78
CA GLU A 32 -30.30 -24.87 -67.19
C GLU A 32 -31.31 -25.67 -68.04
N LYS A 33 -31.71 -26.87 -67.58
CA LYS A 33 -32.77 -27.68 -68.22
C LYS A 33 -34.14 -26.98 -68.29
N ARG A 34 -34.47 -26.12 -67.33
CA ARG A 34 -35.77 -25.42 -67.26
C ARG A 34 -35.76 -24.01 -67.85
N GLY A 35 -34.65 -23.56 -68.45
CA GLY A 35 -34.55 -22.23 -69.09
C GLY A 35 -34.63 -21.04 -68.12
N LEU A 36 -34.48 -21.27 -66.82
CA LEU A 36 -34.53 -20.25 -65.76
C LEU A 36 -33.15 -19.69 -65.37
N HIS A 37 -32.09 -20.16 -66.02
CA HIS A 37 -30.70 -19.95 -65.65
C HIS A 37 -30.38 -18.46 -65.42
N ASP A 38 -30.86 -17.57 -66.28
CA ASP A 38 -30.46 -16.16 -66.33
C ASP A 38 -31.12 -15.27 -65.25
N PHE A 39 -32.28 -15.67 -64.71
CA PHE A 39 -32.98 -14.93 -63.65
C PHE A 39 -32.54 -15.40 -62.26
N ILE A 40 -32.44 -16.72 -62.07
CA ILE A 40 -32.01 -17.29 -60.80
C ILE A 40 -30.52 -17.04 -60.58
N TYR A 41 -29.67 -17.12 -61.61
CA TYR A 41 -28.24 -16.78 -61.49
C TYR A 41 -28.00 -15.32 -61.10
N ARG A 42 -28.76 -14.37 -61.67
CA ARG A 42 -28.70 -12.94 -61.31
C ARG A 42 -29.20 -12.65 -59.88
N GLN A 43 -30.28 -13.31 -59.44
CA GLN A 43 -30.78 -13.19 -58.06
C GLN A 43 -29.85 -13.88 -57.03
N LYS A 44 -29.27 -15.04 -57.39
CA LYS A 44 -28.35 -15.82 -56.56
C LYS A 44 -27.02 -15.08 -56.35
N ASN A 45 -26.46 -14.45 -57.39
CA ASN A 45 -25.24 -13.62 -57.24
C ASN A 45 -25.49 -12.36 -56.41
N LYS A 46 -26.60 -11.64 -56.61
CA LYS A 46 -26.96 -10.50 -55.74
C LYS A 46 -27.13 -10.89 -54.27
N ASN A 47 -27.72 -12.06 -53.99
CA ASN A 47 -27.86 -12.56 -52.62
C ASN A 47 -26.51 -13.02 -52.03
N PHE A 48 -25.63 -13.64 -52.81
CA PHE A 48 -24.29 -14.05 -52.37
C PHE A 48 -23.40 -12.85 -52.04
N ASP A 49 -23.42 -11.80 -52.86
CA ASP A 49 -22.67 -10.56 -52.60
C ASP A 49 -23.17 -9.86 -51.33
N LYS A 50 -24.49 -9.85 -51.13
CA LYS A 50 -25.11 -9.31 -49.92
C LYS A 50 -24.75 -10.10 -48.66
N ILE A 51 -24.68 -11.44 -48.75
CA ILE A 51 -24.22 -12.31 -47.66
C ILE A 51 -22.73 -12.08 -47.38
N ARG A 52 -21.89 -11.95 -48.42
CA ARG A 52 -20.46 -11.64 -48.27
C ARG A 52 -20.23 -10.29 -47.60
N GLU A 53 -20.96 -9.26 -48.02
CA GLU A 53 -20.93 -7.94 -47.38
C GLU A 53 -21.30 -8.01 -45.90
N GLN A 54 -22.37 -8.74 -45.55
CA GLN A 54 -22.77 -8.94 -44.15
C GLN A 54 -21.70 -9.66 -43.32
N ILE A 55 -21.02 -10.66 -43.88
CA ILE A 55 -19.91 -11.35 -43.21
C ILE A 55 -18.74 -10.40 -42.98
N ILE A 56 -18.38 -9.59 -43.98
CA ILE A 56 -17.28 -8.61 -43.89
C ILE A 56 -17.60 -7.57 -42.81
N ILE A 57 -18.81 -7.01 -42.81
CA ILE A 57 -19.28 -6.04 -41.81
C ILE A 57 -19.21 -6.65 -40.41
N LYS A 58 -19.78 -7.85 -40.21
CA LYS A 58 -19.78 -8.52 -38.91
C LYS A 58 -18.36 -8.83 -38.42
N LYS A 59 -17.43 -9.16 -39.33
CA LYS A 59 -16.02 -9.38 -39.01
C LYS A 59 -15.32 -8.07 -38.62
N ALA A 60 -15.61 -6.98 -39.32
CA ALA A 60 -15.11 -5.64 -38.99
C ALA A 60 -15.62 -5.14 -37.63
N GLU A 61 -16.92 -5.32 -37.35
CA GLU A 61 -17.51 -5.03 -36.03
C GLU A 61 -16.87 -5.87 -34.93
N THR A 62 -16.63 -7.16 -35.17
CA THR A 62 -15.95 -8.06 -34.23
C THR A 62 -14.51 -7.59 -33.96
N LEU A 63 -13.76 -7.22 -35.00
CA LEU A 63 -12.41 -6.66 -34.87
C LEU A 63 -12.41 -5.35 -34.09
N GLN A 64 -13.37 -4.46 -34.37
CA GLN A 64 -13.52 -3.19 -33.65
C GLN A 64 -13.86 -3.42 -32.18
N ASN A 65 -14.77 -4.34 -31.86
CA ASN A 65 -15.12 -4.72 -30.49
C ASN A 65 -13.90 -5.32 -29.76
N ASN A 66 -13.15 -6.21 -30.41
CA ASN A 66 -11.92 -6.77 -29.85
C ASN A 66 -10.87 -5.69 -29.60
N PHE A 67 -10.67 -4.75 -30.53
CA PHE A 67 -9.75 -3.64 -30.35
C PHE A 67 -10.15 -2.74 -29.16
N GLN A 68 -11.46 -2.44 -29.01
CA GLN A 68 -11.96 -1.69 -27.86
C GLN A 68 -11.78 -2.45 -26.54
N MET A 69 -12.00 -3.77 -26.54
CA MET A 69 -11.73 -4.64 -25.39
C MET A 69 -10.24 -4.63 -25.01
N ILE A 70 -9.33 -4.81 -25.98
CA ILE A 70 -7.88 -4.77 -25.76
C ILE A 70 -7.46 -3.40 -25.22
N LYS A 71 -7.99 -2.30 -25.78
CA LYS A 71 -7.69 -0.95 -25.30
C LYS A 71 -8.13 -0.74 -23.85
N LYS A 72 -9.31 -1.24 -23.45
CA LYS A 72 -9.77 -1.20 -22.04
C LYS A 72 -8.85 -2.00 -21.13
N ILE A 73 -8.48 -3.22 -21.53
CA ILE A 73 -7.54 -4.06 -20.77
C ILE A 73 -6.18 -3.36 -20.62
N PHE A 74 -5.65 -2.77 -21.69
CA PHE A 74 -4.40 -2.04 -21.67
C PHE A 74 -4.42 -0.87 -20.69
N ILE A 75 -5.49 -0.06 -20.68
CA ILE A 75 -5.65 1.05 -19.73
C ILE A 75 -5.66 0.54 -18.28
N ILE A 76 -6.34 -0.58 -18.01
CA ILE A 76 -6.36 -1.21 -16.68
C ILE A 76 -4.95 -1.65 -16.28
N ILE A 77 -4.21 -2.32 -17.17
CA ILE A 77 -2.84 -2.79 -16.91
C ILE A 77 -1.92 -1.61 -16.62
N VAL A 78 -1.97 -0.54 -17.43
CA VAL A 78 -1.17 0.68 -17.20
C VAL A 78 -1.52 1.30 -15.84
N GLY A 79 -2.81 1.37 -15.49
CA GLY A 79 -3.25 1.85 -14.19
C GLY A 79 -2.70 1.02 -13.02
N ILE A 80 -2.69 -0.32 -13.16
CA ILE A 80 -2.10 -1.23 -12.17
C ILE A 80 -0.59 -1.01 -12.05
N ILE A 81 0.13 -0.91 -13.17
CA ILE A 81 1.58 -0.69 -13.18
C ILE A 81 1.92 0.63 -12.49
N ILE A 82 1.23 1.72 -12.83
CA ILE A 82 1.40 3.03 -12.19
C ILE A 82 1.18 2.91 -10.69
N THR A 83 0.10 2.24 -10.27
CA THR A 83 -0.22 2.03 -8.85
C THR A 83 0.89 1.26 -8.13
N ILE A 84 1.41 0.19 -8.73
CA ILE A 84 2.53 -0.60 -8.16
C ILE A 84 3.79 0.27 -8.04
N VAL A 85 4.13 1.07 -9.05
CA VAL A 85 5.27 1.99 -9.01
C VAL A 85 5.14 2.98 -7.85
N PHE A 86 3.96 3.56 -7.63
CA PHE A 86 3.70 4.43 -6.49
C PHE A 86 3.85 3.70 -5.15
N LEU A 87 3.36 2.46 -5.04
CA LEU A 87 3.49 1.65 -3.82
C LEU A 87 4.95 1.30 -3.48
N VAL A 88 5.77 0.98 -4.49
CA VAL A 88 7.17 0.58 -4.30
C VAL A 88 8.07 1.78 -4.00
N LYS A 89 7.81 2.95 -4.62
CA LYS A 89 8.59 4.18 -4.37
C LYS A 89 8.56 4.60 -2.89
N ASP A 90 7.47 4.30 -2.20
CA ASP A 90 7.25 4.63 -0.79
C ASP A 90 7.80 3.57 0.20
N MET A 91 8.41 2.50 -0.30
CA MET A 91 9.00 1.46 0.55
C MET A 91 10.37 1.91 1.11
N PRO A 92 10.66 1.60 2.38
CA PRO A 92 12.01 1.73 2.90
C PRO A 92 12.92 0.69 2.25
N LYS A 93 14.15 1.07 1.94
CA LYS A 93 15.19 0.20 1.40
C LYS A 93 15.98 -0.39 2.57
N PRO A 94 16.05 -1.72 2.73
CA PRO A 94 16.87 -2.30 3.78
C PRO A 94 18.34 -2.02 3.51
N SER A 95 19.08 -1.63 4.55
CA SER A 95 20.56 -1.55 4.53
C SER A 95 21.20 -2.92 4.78
N GLY A 96 20.46 -3.85 5.38
CA GLY A 96 20.91 -5.21 5.66
C GLY A 96 19.80 -6.13 6.16
N TYR A 97 20.19 -7.31 6.63
CA TYR A 97 19.29 -8.32 7.16
C TYR A 97 19.82 -8.88 8.47
N TYR A 98 18.91 -9.39 9.31
CA TYR A 98 19.24 -10.06 10.56
C TYR A 98 18.38 -11.32 10.74
N TYR A 99 18.94 -12.31 11.41
CA TYR A 99 18.29 -13.61 11.62
C TYR A 99 18.16 -13.98 13.10
N GLU A 100 18.89 -13.28 13.98
CA GLU A 100 18.76 -13.43 15.41
C GLU A 100 17.38 -12.98 15.89
N LYS A 101 16.84 -13.69 16.89
CA LYS A 101 15.57 -13.34 17.49
C LYS A 101 15.75 -12.08 18.33
N LEU A 102 14.99 -11.03 18.00
CA LEU A 102 14.93 -9.81 18.79
C LEU A 102 14.45 -10.13 20.22
N ASN A 103 15.29 -9.81 21.21
CA ASN A 103 15.03 -10.06 22.61
C ASN A 103 14.33 -8.85 23.26
N PHE A 104 13.00 -8.91 23.37
CA PHE A 104 12.20 -7.85 24.01
C PHE A 104 12.11 -8.01 25.55
N GLU A 105 12.75 -9.02 26.14
CA GLU A 105 12.71 -9.23 27.60
C GLU A 105 13.70 -8.32 28.35
N GLN A 106 14.67 -7.75 27.63
CA GLN A 106 15.67 -6.86 28.20
C GLN A 106 15.11 -5.44 28.41
N GLN A 107 15.62 -4.78 29.45
CA GLN A 107 15.38 -3.35 29.65
C GLN A 107 16.05 -2.54 28.54
N PRO A 108 15.53 -1.36 28.19
CA PRO A 108 16.18 -0.46 27.25
C PRO A 108 17.60 -0.14 27.71
N LEU A 109 18.56 -0.24 26.79
CA LEU A 109 19.93 0.20 27.04
C LEU A 109 19.99 1.71 26.85
N GLN A 110 20.44 2.42 27.88
CA GLN A 110 20.64 3.86 27.85
C GLN A 110 22.03 4.21 28.40
N ILE A 111 22.79 5.00 27.65
CA ILE A 111 24.09 5.51 28.07
C ILE A 111 24.04 7.04 27.99
N ASN A 112 24.00 7.71 29.14
CA ASN A 112 23.93 9.17 29.21
C ASN A 112 25.22 9.81 28.71
N LEU A 113 25.10 10.82 27.86
CA LEU A 113 26.22 11.56 27.33
C LEU A 113 26.61 12.65 28.34
N THR A 114 27.80 12.55 28.94
CA THR A 114 28.28 13.50 29.95
C THR A 114 28.51 14.91 29.39
N ASN A 115 28.94 14.99 28.12
CA ASN A 115 28.99 16.19 27.32
C ASN A 115 28.37 15.88 25.96
N SER A 116 27.14 16.34 25.70
CA SER A 116 26.53 16.27 24.37
C SER A 116 27.45 17.00 23.38
N PRO A 117 28.19 16.30 22.51
CA PRO A 117 29.13 16.97 21.62
C PRO A 117 28.35 17.90 20.70
N GLU A 118 28.81 19.15 20.54
CA GLU A 118 28.23 20.05 19.53
C GLU A 118 28.27 19.42 18.14
N THR A 119 29.26 18.56 17.87
CA THR A 119 29.40 17.79 16.62
C THR A 119 28.24 16.82 16.37
N LEU A 120 27.54 16.37 17.41
CA LEU A 120 26.34 15.53 17.27
C LEU A 120 25.04 16.35 17.23
N THR A 121 25.13 17.67 17.41
CA THR A 121 23.95 18.54 17.33
C THR A 121 23.53 18.70 15.88
N ILE A 122 22.32 18.22 15.57
CA ILE A 122 21.77 18.33 14.23
C ILE A 122 21.08 19.69 14.13
N LYS A 123 21.75 20.62 13.43
CA LYS A 123 21.14 21.89 13.02
C LYS A 123 20.21 21.61 11.84
N GLY A 124 18.92 21.84 12.04
CA GLY A 124 17.92 21.62 11.01
C GLY A 124 17.95 22.69 9.92
N ILE A 125 17.39 22.37 8.77
CA ILE A 125 17.17 23.33 7.70
C ILE A 125 16.06 24.30 8.14
N ASN A 126 16.29 25.60 7.96
CA ASN A 126 15.26 26.61 8.19
C ASN A 126 14.07 26.35 7.25
N THR A 127 12.94 26.00 7.84
CA THR A 127 11.64 25.89 7.16
C THR A 127 10.66 26.88 7.75
N LYS A 128 9.53 27.12 7.08
CA LYS A 128 8.44 27.95 7.64
C LYS A 128 7.92 27.42 8.99
N LYS A 129 8.06 26.11 9.26
CA LYS A 129 7.58 25.45 10.48
C LYS A 129 8.65 25.34 11.57
N PHE A 130 9.91 25.15 11.16
CA PHE A 130 11.07 24.99 12.04
C PHE A 130 12.17 25.96 11.63
N ARG A 131 12.29 27.07 12.35
CA ARG A 131 13.41 28.01 12.27
C ARG A 131 14.38 27.70 13.42
N ASN A 132 15.68 27.85 13.20
CA ASN A 132 16.70 27.61 14.22
C ASN A 132 16.57 26.24 14.92
N LEU A 133 16.14 25.21 14.19
CA LEU A 133 15.96 23.87 14.74
C LEU A 133 17.32 23.30 15.19
N SER A 134 17.36 22.83 16.43
CA SER A 134 18.49 22.15 17.02
C SER A 134 18.01 20.87 17.69
N ILE A 135 18.63 19.75 17.36
CA ILE A 135 18.41 18.46 18.00
C ILE A 135 19.73 18.06 18.67
N VAL A 136 19.73 17.99 20.00
CA VAL A 136 20.90 17.75 20.83
C VAL A 136 20.79 16.37 21.48
N PRO A 137 21.65 15.40 21.12
CA PRO A 137 21.69 14.09 21.76
C PRO A 137 22.03 14.16 23.25
N LYS A 138 21.32 13.41 24.07
CA LYS A 138 21.45 13.36 25.54
C LYS A 138 21.84 11.99 26.06
N ALA A 139 21.41 10.92 25.39
CA ALA A 139 21.82 9.56 25.70
C ALA A 139 21.81 8.72 24.43
N GLU A 140 22.75 7.79 24.29
CA GLU A 140 22.58 6.66 23.38
C GLU A 140 21.45 5.77 23.90
N TYR A 141 20.62 5.28 22.99
CA TYR A 141 19.44 4.52 23.35
C TYR A 141 19.17 3.39 22.38
N LYS A 142 18.95 2.21 22.96
CA LYS A 142 18.55 1.01 22.23
C LYS A 142 17.41 0.32 22.97
N ILE A 143 16.32 0.07 22.26
CA ILE A 143 15.17 -0.63 22.80
C ILE A 143 14.71 -1.71 21.83
N THR A 144 14.52 -2.93 22.35
CA THR A 144 13.76 -3.97 21.66
C THR A 144 12.42 -4.13 22.36
N ALA A 145 11.33 -3.90 21.65
CA ALA A 145 10.00 -3.85 22.24
C ALA A 145 8.92 -4.30 21.25
N ARG A 146 7.76 -4.67 21.80
CA ARG A 146 6.53 -4.83 21.04
C ARG A 146 5.83 -3.48 20.88
N VAL A 147 5.38 -3.18 19.66
CA VAL A 147 4.59 -1.98 19.36
C VAL A 147 3.13 -2.21 19.75
N ALA A 148 2.72 -1.82 20.96
CA ALA A 148 1.36 -1.98 21.44
C ALA A 148 0.35 -1.03 20.77
N SER A 149 0.80 0.17 20.44
CA SER A 149 0.04 1.13 19.64
C SER A 149 0.99 1.96 18.79
N LYS A 150 0.46 2.47 17.69
CA LYS A 150 1.15 3.40 16.80
C LYS A 150 0.16 4.46 16.34
N LYS A 151 0.53 5.73 16.46
CA LYS A 151 -0.30 6.85 16.01
C LYS A 151 0.51 7.83 15.19
N ARG A 152 -0.09 8.34 14.11
CA ARG A 152 0.47 9.42 13.30
C ARG A 152 -0.06 10.76 13.80
N TYR A 153 0.82 11.76 13.87
CA TYR A 153 0.47 13.11 14.27
C TYR A 153 0.76 14.11 13.15
N TYR A 154 0.00 15.19 13.14
CA TYR A 154 0.05 16.27 12.14
C TYR A 154 0.03 17.65 12.81
N ASP A 155 0.31 17.70 14.11
CA ASP A 155 0.49 18.94 14.87
C ASP A 155 1.86 19.58 14.58
N GLY A 156 2.20 20.68 15.25
CA GLY A 156 3.45 21.40 15.01
C GLY A 156 4.72 20.56 15.20
N ALA A 157 4.72 19.64 16.16
CA ALA A 157 5.82 18.68 16.36
C ALA A 157 5.75 17.49 15.37
N GLY A 158 4.59 17.27 14.74
CA GLY A 158 4.27 16.13 13.86
C GLY A 158 4.89 16.18 12.48
N ASP A 159 5.51 17.30 12.13
CA ASP A 159 6.37 17.38 10.96
C ASP A 159 7.83 16.94 11.27
N LEU A 160 8.19 16.86 12.57
CA LEU A 160 9.50 16.38 13.03
C LEU A 160 9.41 14.93 13.54
N ALA A 161 8.44 14.66 14.42
CA ALA A 161 8.12 13.34 14.96
C ALA A 161 6.71 12.92 14.53
N ASN A 162 6.62 12.38 13.30
CA ASN A 162 5.35 12.10 12.63
C ASN A 162 4.62 10.91 13.25
N TYR A 163 5.33 10.03 13.96
CA TYR A 163 4.77 8.85 14.58
C TYR A 163 5.25 8.73 16.02
N ASP A 164 4.32 8.35 16.89
CA ASP A 164 4.65 7.87 18.23
C ASP A 164 4.32 6.38 18.33
N TYR A 165 5.17 5.62 19.01
CA TYR A 165 4.90 4.24 19.38
C TYR A 165 4.64 4.13 20.87
N ALA A 166 3.55 3.45 21.26
CA ALA A 166 3.46 2.88 22.59
C ALA A 166 4.23 1.55 22.55
N LEU A 167 5.41 1.55 23.17
CA LEU A 167 6.32 0.42 23.25
C LEU A 167 6.09 -0.32 24.57
N VAL A 168 6.14 -1.64 24.51
CA VAL A 168 6.06 -2.53 25.67
C VAL A 168 7.20 -3.54 25.58
N TRP A 169 7.90 -3.78 26.67
CA TRP A 169 9.02 -4.72 26.77
C TRP A 169 8.90 -5.58 28.04
N GLY A 170 9.91 -6.40 28.32
CA GLY A 170 9.87 -7.37 29.41
C GLY A 170 8.75 -8.39 29.24
N LYS A 171 8.33 -8.98 30.37
CA LYS A 171 7.25 -9.97 30.42
C LYS A 171 5.95 -9.48 29.77
N TYR A 172 5.66 -8.16 29.82
CA TYR A 172 4.42 -7.57 29.30
C TYR A 172 4.36 -7.53 27.76
N ALA A 173 5.49 -7.66 27.08
CA ALA A 173 5.54 -7.78 25.64
C ALA A 173 5.18 -9.19 25.13
N ASN A 174 5.00 -10.17 26.03
CA ASN A 174 4.48 -11.47 25.66
C ASN A 174 3.01 -11.40 25.25
N THR A 175 2.63 -12.28 24.33
CA THR A 175 1.30 -12.26 23.70
C THR A 175 0.18 -12.42 24.71
N ASP A 176 0.39 -13.16 25.79
CA ASP A 176 -0.63 -13.40 26.83
C ASP A 176 -0.91 -12.16 27.68
N TYR A 177 0.11 -11.38 28.00
CA TYR A 177 -0.06 -10.09 28.70
C TYR A 177 -0.64 -9.02 27.76
N MET A 178 -0.20 -8.98 26.51
CA MET A 178 -0.69 -8.02 25.51
C MET A 178 -2.19 -8.13 25.24
N LYS A 179 -2.78 -9.33 25.37
CA LYS A 179 -4.23 -9.55 25.25
C LYS A 179 -5.02 -8.98 26.44
N LYS A 180 -4.38 -8.86 27.60
CA LYS A 180 -4.99 -8.42 28.86
C LYS A 180 -4.95 -6.90 29.06
N VAL A 181 -4.13 -6.18 28.28
CA VAL A 181 -3.95 -4.74 28.39
C VAL A 181 -4.29 -4.05 27.07
N LYS A 182 -5.25 -3.11 27.11
CA LYS A 182 -5.64 -2.29 25.97
C LYS A 182 -4.86 -0.98 25.98
N TYR A 183 -3.97 -0.80 25.00
CA TYR A 183 -3.22 0.44 24.80
C TYR A 183 -3.89 1.32 23.73
N ARG A 184 -3.97 2.62 24.01
CA ARG A 184 -4.48 3.68 23.11
C ARG A 184 -3.53 4.87 23.16
N GLN A 185 -3.50 5.68 22.11
CA GLN A 185 -2.71 6.92 22.09
C GLN A 185 -3.59 8.13 21.76
N ASN A 186 -3.40 9.21 22.52
CA ASN A 186 -4.03 10.49 22.24
C ASN A 186 -3.15 11.66 22.69
N SER A 187 -3.23 12.79 21.98
CA SER A 187 -2.50 14.02 22.30
C SER A 187 -1.01 13.84 22.60
N ARG A 188 -0.34 12.88 21.93
CA ARG A 188 1.06 12.50 22.17
C ARG A 188 1.33 11.82 23.52
N TRP A 189 0.33 11.13 24.05
CA TRP A 189 0.41 10.26 25.22
C TRP A 189 -0.11 8.87 24.87
N PHE A 190 0.27 7.87 25.67
CA PHE A 190 -0.45 6.60 25.71
C PHE A 190 -1.34 6.51 26.96
N LEU A 191 -2.43 5.77 26.81
CA LEU A 191 -3.29 5.33 27.90
C LEU A 191 -3.37 3.81 27.81
N PHE A 192 -3.44 3.16 28.97
CA PHE A 192 -3.70 1.73 29.03
C PHE A 192 -4.87 1.43 29.96
N GLN A 193 -5.54 0.32 29.70
CA GLN A 193 -6.64 -0.19 30.53
C GLN A 193 -6.52 -1.70 30.63
N THR A 194 -6.69 -2.24 31.83
CA THR A 194 -6.80 -3.69 32.06
C THR A 194 -7.95 -3.98 33.01
N SER A 195 -8.65 -5.08 32.78
CA SER A 195 -9.62 -5.65 33.72
C SER A 195 -9.01 -6.76 34.58
N ASP A 196 -7.75 -7.13 34.31
CA ASP A 196 -7.03 -8.15 35.06
C ASP A 196 -6.38 -7.52 36.29
N THR A 197 -7.02 -7.70 37.45
CA THR A 197 -6.59 -7.14 38.74
C THR A 197 -5.30 -7.77 39.26
N THR A 198 -4.82 -8.87 38.66
CA THR A 198 -3.54 -9.48 39.00
C THR A 198 -2.35 -8.73 38.42
N LEU A 199 -2.57 -7.84 37.44
CA LEU A 199 -1.52 -7.04 36.83
C LEU A 199 -1.26 -5.76 37.63
N SER A 200 -0.04 -5.60 38.11
CA SER A 200 0.41 -4.35 38.73
C SER A 200 0.44 -3.22 37.69
N VAL A 201 -0.31 -2.16 37.95
CA VAL A 201 -0.29 -0.90 37.18
C VAL A 201 1.12 -0.31 37.13
N SER A 202 1.83 -0.35 38.25
CA SER A 202 3.19 0.16 38.37
C SER A 202 4.18 -0.65 37.51
N ASP A 203 4.01 -1.97 37.44
CA ASP A 203 4.82 -2.83 36.57
C ASP A 203 4.53 -2.58 35.09
N ILE A 204 3.27 -2.36 34.70
CA ILE A 204 2.91 -2.03 33.31
C ILE A 204 3.60 -0.72 32.91
N LEU A 205 3.52 0.31 33.76
CA LEU A 205 4.16 1.60 33.52
C LEU A 205 5.68 1.47 33.41
N ARG A 206 6.35 0.72 34.29
CA ARG A 206 7.81 0.48 34.20
C ARG A 206 8.26 -0.31 32.96
N ASN A 207 7.34 -1.02 32.30
CA ASN A 207 7.64 -1.84 31.13
C ASN A 207 6.92 -1.34 29.87
N SER A 208 6.49 -0.08 29.86
CA SER A 208 5.91 0.54 28.69
C SER A 208 6.19 2.03 28.64
N ALA A 209 6.28 2.58 27.42
CA ALA A 209 6.46 4.00 27.23
C ALA A 209 5.84 4.47 25.91
N ASN A 210 5.48 5.75 25.86
CA ASN A 210 5.17 6.41 24.60
C ASN A 210 6.44 7.08 24.08
N THR A 211 6.97 6.58 22.98
CA THR A 211 8.20 7.09 22.38
C THR A 211 7.86 7.89 21.12
N HIS A 212 8.29 9.15 21.10
CA HIS A 212 8.21 10.05 19.95
C HIS A 212 9.37 9.80 19.01
N LEU A 213 9.10 9.43 17.76
CA LEU A 213 10.16 9.03 16.83
C LEU A 213 10.50 10.14 15.84
N ILE A 214 11.70 10.70 15.99
CA ILE A 214 12.30 11.60 15.00
C ILE A 214 13.17 10.75 14.08
N ALA A 215 12.87 10.72 12.79
CA ALA A 215 13.66 9.95 11.83
C ALA A 215 14.96 10.66 11.47
N SER A 216 16.09 9.95 11.46
CA SER A 216 17.37 10.55 11.03
C SER A 216 17.40 10.93 9.55
N ASN A 217 16.63 10.20 8.74
CA ASN A 217 16.52 10.45 7.30
C ASN A 217 15.20 9.91 6.73
N LYS A 218 15.01 10.11 5.41
CA LYS A 218 13.80 9.69 4.69
C LYS A 218 13.58 8.18 4.69
N ASN A 219 14.65 7.38 4.69
CA ASN A 219 14.56 5.91 4.69
C ASN A 219 14.06 5.40 6.05
N ILE A 220 14.62 5.90 7.14
CA ILE A 220 14.15 5.63 8.51
C ILE A 220 12.69 6.06 8.67
N ASN A 221 12.29 7.24 8.19
CA ASN A 221 10.89 7.68 8.28
C ASN A 221 9.93 6.71 7.56
N LYS A 222 10.32 6.19 6.39
CA LYS A 222 9.55 5.15 5.69
C LYS A 222 9.51 3.84 6.47
N ALA A 223 10.60 3.44 7.12
CA ALA A 223 10.65 2.26 7.98
C ALA A 223 9.71 2.42 9.18
N ILE A 224 9.77 3.55 9.89
CA ILE A 224 8.84 3.93 10.96
C ILE A 224 7.38 3.88 10.45
N LYS A 225 7.09 4.41 9.26
CA LYS A 225 5.75 4.32 8.65
C LYS A 225 5.30 2.87 8.40
N LYS A 226 6.21 1.92 8.16
CA LYS A 226 5.89 0.51 7.82
C LYS A 226 5.77 -0.43 9.01
N VAL A 227 6.35 -0.13 10.17
CA VAL A 227 6.16 -0.96 11.38
C VAL A 227 4.68 -1.02 11.74
N LYS A 228 4.19 -2.22 12.03
CA LYS A 228 2.79 -2.48 12.37
C LYS A 228 2.62 -2.67 13.88
N LYS A 229 1.44 -2.34 14.39
CA LYS A 229 1.01 -2.75 15.74
C LYS A 229 1.23 -4.26 15.94
N ASN A 230 1.56 -4.65 17.16
CA ASN A 230 1.92 -5.99 17.64
C ASN A 230 3.22 -6.57 17.07
N SER A 231 3.97 -5.81 16.27
CA SER A 231 5.29 -6.26 15.81
C SER A 231 6.34 -6.07 16.90
N ILE A 232 7.34 -6.96 16.93
CA ILE A 232 8.60 -6.70 17.64
C ILE A 232 9.49 -5.86 16.74
N VAL A 233 10.12 -4.84 17.32
CA VAL A 233 11.07 -3.94 16.66
C VAL A 233 12.25 -3.70 17.59
N SER A 234 13.46 -3.57 17.05
CA SER A 234 14.58 -2.92 17.75
C SER A 234 14.80 -1.55 17.14
N LEU A 235 14.83 -0.52 17.97
CA LEU A 235 15.10 0.87 17.61
C LEU A 235 16.42 1.27 18.26
N GLU A 236 17.29 1.92 17.49
CA GLU A 236 18.55 2.46 17.97
C GLU A 236 18.70 3.91 17.53
N GLY A 237 19.36 4.69 18.38
CA GLY A 237 19.63 6.10 18.13
C GLY A 237 19.91 6.85 19.43
N TYR A 238 19.35 8.04 19.56
CA TYR A 238 19.63 8.92 20.68
C TYR A 238 18.35 9.47 21.32
N LEU A 239 18.30 9.50 22.64
CA LEU A 239 17.36 10.38 23.35
C LEU A 239 17.83 11.81 23.16
N VAL A 240 16.92 12.72 22.81
CA VAL A 240 17.28 14.08 22.40
C VAL A 240 16.55 15.16 23.17
N TYR A 241 17.21 16.31 23.26
CA TYR A 241 16.58 17.59 23.52
C TYR A 241 16.42 18.33 22.19
N VAL A 242 15.22 18.84 21.92
CA VAL A 242 14.92 19.57 20.68
C VAL A 242 14.55 21.00 21.03
N LYS A 243 15.05 21.95 20.24
CA LYS A 243 14.68 23.37 20.30
C LYS A 243 14.41 23.91 18.91
N TRP A 244 13.37 24.73 18.74
CA TRP A 244 13.10 25.45 17.49
C TRP A 244 12.25 26.69 17.72
N ASP A 245 12.23 27.55 16.70
CA ASP A 245 11.28 28.65 16.58
C ASP A 245 10.24 28.28 15.50
N SER A 246 8.98 28.65 15.73
CA SER A 246 7.90 28.58 14.73
C SER A 246 7.58 29.98 14.21
N LYS A 247 6.64 30.09 13.27
CA LYS A 247 6.12 31.41 12.83
C LYS A 247 5.50 32.22 13.98
N HIS A 248 4.90 31.56 14.97
CA HIS A 248 4.06 32.19 15.99
C HIS A 248 4.66 32.17 17.39
N SER A 249 5.73 31.42 17.61
CA SER A 249 6.34 31.23 18.93
C SER A 249 7.84 30.99 18.77
N HIS A 250 8.63 31.53 19.70
CA HIS A 250 10.08 31.41 19.75
C HIS A 250 10.47 30.55 20.96
N ASN A 251 11.65 29.92 20.91
CA ASN A 251 12.20 29.06 21.94
C ASN A 251 11.29 27.88 22.34
N ILE A 252 10.62 27.25 21.37
CA ILE A 252 9.89 26.02 21.64
C ILE A 252 10.91 24.93 21.96
N THR A 253 10.68 24.19 23.03
CA THR A 253 11.56 23.11 23.47
C THR A 253 10.78 21.82 23.65
N TRP A 254 11.46 20.70 23.45
CA TRP A 254 10.93 19.37 23.70
C TRP A 254 12.04 18.49 24.26
N ASN A 255 11.91 18.09 25.51
CA ASN A 255 12.95 17.38 26.24
C ASN A 255 12.55 15.91 26.44
N SER A 256 13.44 14.99 26.08
CA SER A 256 13.23 13.57 26.34
C SER A 256 13.38 13.26 27.82
N SER A 257 12.52 12.38 28.35
CA SER A 257 12.82 11.72 29.62
C SER A 257 14.13 10.92 29.51
N LEU A 258 14.95 10.98 30.56
CA LEU A 258 16.19 10.20 30.72
C LEU A 258 16.11 9.21 31.91
N THR A 259 14.96 9.11 32.57
CA THR A 259 14.72 8.15 33.66
C THR A 259 13.59 7.20 33.27
N ARG A 260 13.58 5.98 33.79
CA ARG A 260 12.56 4.96 33.45
C ARG A 260 11.53 4.76 34.57
N GLU A 261 11.57 5.61 35.59
CA GLU A 261 10.70 5.55 36.76
C GLU A 261 9.69 6.70 36.80
N ASP A 262 9.73 7.60 35.82
CA ASP A 262 8.80 8.72 35.72
C ASP A 262 7.48 8.33 35.02
N SER A 263 6.44 9.12 35.31
CA SER A 263 5.14 8.99 34.66
C SER A 263 4.47 10.36 34.61
N GLY A 264 3.53 10.54 33.69
CA GLY A 264 2.86 11.83 33.49
C GLY A 264 3.62 12.77 32.55
N ASP A 265 3.35 14.07 32.66
CA ASP A 265 3.88 15.06 31.72
C ASP A 265 5.42 15.13 31.74
N GLY A 266 6.06 15.11 30.57
CA GLY A 266 7.51 15.04 30.42
C GLY A 266 8.15 13.64 30.54
N ALA A 267 7.39 12.58 30.85
CA ALA A 267 7.93 11.23 31.00
C ALA A 267 8.18 10.47 29.68
N CYS A 268 7.80 11.05 28.54
CA CYS A 268 7.93 10.39 27.24
C CYS A 268 9.36 10.50 26.69
N GLU A 269 9.84 9.43 26.05
CA GLU A 269 11.11 9.49 25.32
C GLU A 269 10.94 10.17 23.96
N ILE A 270 11.90 11.01 23.61
CA ILE A 270 12.04 11.55 22.25
C ILE A 270 13.26 10.88 21.64
N LEU A 271 13.04 9.92 20.76
CA LEU A 271 14.08 9.12 20.15
C LEU A 271 14.37 9.61 18.73
N TYR A 272 15.57 10.14 18.54
CA TYR A 272 16.14 10.33 17.21
C TYR A 272 16.66 8.98 16.69
N VAL A 273 15.88 8.35 15.82
CA VAL A 273 16.12 7.00 15.33
C VAL A 273 17.12 7.03 14.19
N THR A 274 18.22 6.31 14.35
CA THR A 274 19.23 6.11 13.31
C THR A 274 19.17 4.72 12.69
N LYS A 275 18.61 3.74 13.41
CA LYS A 275 18.55 2.35 12.94
C LYS A 275 17.31 1.62 13.43
N ILE A 276 16.73 0.77 12.56
CA ILE A 276 15.54 -0.03 12.84
C ILE A 276 15.74 -1.48 12.38
N TYR A 277 15.44 -2.42 13.27
CA TYR A 277 15.34 -3.85 12.97
C TYR A 277 13.87 -4.27 12.95
N TYR A 278 13.35 -4.67 11.79
CA TYR A 278 11.95 -5.07 11.64
C TYR A 278 11.79 -6.10 10.51
N LYS A 279 11.12 -7.23 10.80
CA LYS A 279 10.88 -8.32 9.85
C LYS A 279 12.14 -8.76 9.10
N ASN A 280 13.19 -9.11 9.86
CA ASN A 280 14.49 -9.57 9.36
C ASN A 280 15.26 -8.55 8.51
N LYS A 281 14.82 -7.29 8.47
CA LYS A 281 15.48 -6.20 7.74
C LYS A 281 16.03 -5.17 8.70
N VAL A 282 17.22 -4.68 8.37
CA VAL A 282 17.86 -3.52 9.00
C VAL A 282 17.62 -2.31 8.10
N TYR A 283 17.29 -1.17 8.69
CA TYR A 283 17.14 0.11 8.01
C TYR A 283 18.05 1.12 8.68
N GLU A 284 18.81 1.84 7.87
CA GLU A 284 19.69 2.97 8.22
C GLU A 284 19.44 4.15 7.28
#